data_AF-X0ZAS3-F1
#
_entry.id   AF-X0ZAS3-F1
#
_cell.length_a   1.000
_cell.length_b   1.000
_cell.length_c   1.000
_cell.angle_alpha   90.00
_cell.angle_beta   90.00
_cell.angle_gamma   90.00
#
_symmetry.space_group_name_H-M   'P 1'
#
loop_
_entity.id
_entity.type
_entity.pdbx_description
1 polymer ?
#
loop_
_entity_poly.entity_id
_entity_poly.type
_entity_poly.pdbx_seq_one_letter_code
_entity_poly.pdbx_strand_id
1 'polypeptide(L)'
;NWPFSSTKIEVLGTEGFMYLGRHGGGWQVYDSNDNLVHSEYGRQADKEHQDNFIDCIRTRNKPNADVEQGHYSVLLCHLANISYRVGNQKLKFDPKTESFINAAEANKYLKRTYRHPWVIPDII
;
A
#
# COMPACT_ATOMS: atom_id res chain seq x y z
N ASN A 1 3.16 -27.04 -13.48
CA ASN A 1 1.93 -26.32 -13.87
C ASN A 1 1.58 -25.30 -12.80
N TRP A 2 2.23 -24.14 -12.83
CA TRP A 2 1.83 -23.02 -11.98
C TRP A 2 0.64 -22.31 -12.63
N PRO A 3 -0.44 -22.02 -11.88
CA PRO A 3 -1.62 -21.41 -12.46
C PRO A 3 -1.28 -20.00 -12.98
N PHE A 4 -1.73 -19.71 -14.20
CA PHE A 4 -1.61 -18.38 -14.79
C PHE A 4 -2.41 -17.40 -13.93
N SER A 5 -1.72 -16.52 -13.19
CA SER A 5 -2.35 -15.47 -12.38
C SER A 5 -2.25 -14.14 -13.12
N SER A 6 -3.37 -13.51 -13.45
CA SER A 6 -3.41 -12.17 -14.04
C SER A 6 -2.96 -11.07 -13.08
N THR A 7 -2.79 -11.40 -11.79
CA THR A 7 -2.27 -10.51 -10.76
C THR A 7 -1.04 -11.16 -10.12
N LYS A 8 0.13 -10.56 -10.39
CA LYS A 8 1.41 -10.96 -9.81
C LYS A 8 2.14 -9.74 -9.25
N ILE A 9 2.90 -9.96 -8.19
CA ILE A 9 3.93 -9.01 -7.73
C ILE A 9 5.27 -9.64 -8.08
N GLU A 10 6.17 -8.85 -8.67
CA GLU A 10 7.52 -9.29 -9.00
C GLU A 10 8.52 -8.43 -8.23
N VAL A 11 9.47 -9.08 -7.58
CA VAL A 11 10.59 -8.46 -6.90
C VAL A 11 11.84 -8.87 -7.68
N LEU A 12 12.45 -7.89 -8.34
CA LEU A 12 13.64 -8.10 -9.17
C LEU A 12 14.88 -7.73 -8.36
N GLY A 13 15.74 -8.71 -8.11
CA GLY A 13 17.04 -8.55 -7.46
C GLY A 13 18.18 -8.59 -8.46
N THR A 14 19.41 -8.38 -7.98
CA THR A 14 20.62 -8.48 -8.83
C THR A 14 20.98 -9.92 -9.16
N GLU A 15 20.66 -10.87 -8.29
CA GLU A 15 21.03 -12.30 -8.41
C GLU A 15 19.86 -13.21 -8.81
N GLY A 16 18.70 -12.63 -9.13
CA GLY A 16 17.49 -13.39 -9.39
C GLY A 16 16.22 -12.59 -9.17
N PHE A 17 15.08 -13.27 -9.19
CA PHE A 17 13.78 -12.64 -8.99
C PHE A 17 12.83 -13.53 -8.19
N MET A 18 11.87 -12.88 -7.54
CA MET A 18 10.77 -13.53 -6.86
C MET A 18 9.46 -13.06 -7.49
N TYR A 19 8.49 -13.95 -7.63
CA TYR A 19 7.11 -13.52 -7.88
C TYR A 19 6.11 -14.16 -6.93
N LEU A 20 5.06 -13.40 -6.65
CA LEU A 20 3.96 -13.74 -5.74
C LEU A 20 2.65 -13.74 -6.52
N GLY A 21 1.92 -14.85 -6.50
CA GLY A 21 0.61 -15.00 -7.14
C GLY A 21 -0.54 -14.82 -6.15
N ARG A 22 -1.46 -13.90 -6.44
CA ARG A 22 -2.58 -13.57 -5.52
C ARG A 22 -3.62 -14.67 -5.35
N HIS A 23 -3.90 -15.46 -6.40
CA HIS A 23 -5.01 -16.42 -6.44
C HIS A 23 -4.56 -17.85 -6.14
N GLY A 24 -4.05 -18.07 -4.93
CA GLY A 24 -3.77 -19.42 -4.43
C GLY A 24 -2.60 -20.11 -5.13
N GLY A 25 -1.66 -19.33 -5.66
CA GLY A 25 -0.43 -19.82 -6.28
C GLY A 25 0.74 -19.11 -5.65
N GLY A 26 0.85 -19.19 -4.31
CA GLY A 26 2.00 -18.84 -3.47
C GLY A 26 3.10 -17.94 -4.04
N TRP A 27 4.34 -18.33 -3.85
CA TRP A 27 5.49 -17.57 -4.35
C TRP A 27 6.62 -18.50 -4.81
N GLN A 28 7.43 -17.99 -5.74
CA GLN A 28 8.57 -18.70 -6.29
C GLN A 28 9.77 -17.75 -6.40
N VAL A 29 10.97 -18.28 -6.21
CA VAL A 29 12.25 -17.58 -6.32
C VAL A 29 13.11 -18.27 -7.36
N TYR A 30 13.66 -17.50 -8.28
CA TYR A 30 14.54 -17.95 -9.33
C TYR A 30 15.90 -17.25 -9.21
N ASP A 31 16.98 -17.96 -9.51
CA ASP A 31 18.31 -17.38 -9.64
C ASP A 31 18.50 -16.69 -11.01
N SER A 32 19.65 -16.06 -11.22
CA SER A 32 20.03 -15.39 -12.47
C SER A 32 20.20 -16.31 -13.67
N ASN A 33 20.21 -17.64 -13.46
CA ASN A 33 20.28 -18.66 -14.50
C ASN A 33 18.90 -19.30 -14.76
N ASP A 34 17.82 -18.68 -14.29
CA ASP A 34 16.44 -19.15 -14.39
C ASP A 34 16.17 -20.49 -13.67
N ASN A 35 17.03 -20.90 -12.72
CA ASN A 35 16.76 -22.07 -11.91
C ASN A 35 15.79 -21.72 -10.78
N LEU A 36 14.78 -22.57 -10.57
CA LEU A 36 13.91 -22.47 -9.41
C LEU A 36 14.70 -22.80 -8.14
N VAL A 37 14.93 -21.79 -7.31
CA VAL A 37 15.65 -21.92 -6.03
C VAL A 37 14.71 -22.39 -4.94
N HIS A 38 13.51 -21.80 -4.86
CA HIS A 38 12.53 -22.13 -3.83
C HIS A 38 11.11 -21.79 -4.27
N SER A 39 10.14 -22.53 -3.76
CA SER A 39 8.73 -22.22 -3.94
C SER A 39 7.91 -22.70 -2.77
N GLU A 40 6.89 -21.91 -2.43
CA GLU A 40 5.90 -22.29 -1.44
C GLU A 40 4.50 -21.99 -1.96
N TYR A 41 3.58 -22.88 -1.61
CA TYR A 41 2.16 -22.64 -1.81
C TYR A 41 1.63 -21.69 -0.74
N GLY A 42 0.76 -20.77 -1.13
CA GLY A 42 0.14 -19.83 -0.20
C GLY A 42 -1.25 -19.43 -0.66
N ARG A 43 -2.12 -19.18 0.31
CA ARG A 43 -3.43 -18.54 0.13
C ARG A 43 -3.45 -17.22 0.88
N GLN A 44 -4.48 -16.41 0.60
CA GLN A 44 -4.74 -15.17 1.32
C GLN A 44 -4.99 -15.49 2.79
N ALA A 45 -4.32 -14.75 3.68
CA ALA A 45 -4.35 -14.96 5.12
C ALA A 45 -5.58 -14.31 5.78
N ASP A 46 -6.77 -14.48 5.18
CA ASP A 46 -7.99 -13.81 5.61
C ASP A 46 -8.39 -14.22 7.03
N LYS A 47 -8.26 -15.52 7.34
CA LYS A 47 -8.58 -16.05 8.67
C LYS A 47 -7.64 -15.47 9.72
N GLU A 48 -6.35 -15.50 9.46
CA GLU A 48 -5.31 -14.99 10.37
C GLU A 48 -5.48 -13.49 10.59
N HIS A 49 -5.84 -12.74 9.54
CA HIS A 49 -6.13 -11.31 9.63
C HIS A 49 -7.36 -11.02 10.50
N GLN A 50 -8.44 -11.78 10.33
CA GLN A 50 -9.65 -11.67 11.16
C GLN A 50 -9.36 -12.05 12.62
N ASP A 51 -8.65 -13.15 12.85
CA ASP A 51 -8.27 -13.61 14.18
C ASP A 51 -7.42 -12.54 14.90
N ASN A 52 -6.45 -11.92 14.21
CA ASN A 52 -5.65 -10.81 14.74
C ASN A 52 -6.52 -9.61 15.14
N PHE A 53 -7.48 -9.22 14.30
CA PHE A 53 -8.36 -8.10 14.61
C PHE A 53 -9.21 -8.37 15.86
N ILE A 54 -9.83 -9.54 15.95
CA ILE A 54 -10.65 -9.92 17.10
C ILE A 54 -9.81 -10.03 18.38
N ASP A 55 -8.60 -10.57 18.29
CA ASP A 55 -7.68 -10.61 19.43
C ASP A 55 -7.32 -9.20 19.91
N CYS A 56 -6.96 -8.30 19.01
CA CYS A 56 -6.63 -6.90 19.34
C CYS A 56 -7.80 -6.16 20.01
N ILE A 57 -9.06 -6.46 19.65
CA ILE A 57 -10.24 -5.90 20.34
C ILE A 57 -10.27 -6.37 21.81
N ARG A 58 -10.01 -7.65 22.06
CA ARG A 58 -10.06 -8.25 23.40
C ARG A 58 -8.89 -7.80 24.26
N THR A 59 -7.69 -7.78 23.70
CA THR A 59 -6.44 -7.51 24.41
C THR A 59 -6.08 -6.02 24.45
N ARG A 60 -6.71 -5.20 23.61
CA ARG A 60 -6.36 -3.79 23.37
C ARG A 60 -4.97 -3.59 22.76
N ASN A 61 -4.42 -4.61 22.10
CA ASN A 61 -3.19 -4.50 21.33
C ASN A 61 -3.40 -3.76 19.99
N LYS A 62 -2.30 -3.26 19.40
CA LYS A 62 -2.29 -2.65 18.07
C LYS A 62 -2.43 -3.76 16.99
N PRO A 63 -3.40 -3.68 16.06
CA PRO A 63 -3.53 -4.61 14.95
C PRO A 63 -2.32 -4.57 14.01
N ASN A 64 -2.08 -5.68 13.28
CA ASN A 64 -1.03 -5.75 12.26
C ASN A 64 -1.24 -4.74 11.11
N ALA A 65 -2.51 -4.44 10.78
CA ALA A 65 -2.90 -3.42 9.82
C ALA A 65 -3.75 -2.36 10.52
N ASP A 66 -3.09 -1.45 11.23
CA ASP A 66 -3.76 -0.37 11.93
C ASP A 66 -4.10 0.82 11.00
N VAL A 67 -4.64 1.89 11.58
CA VAL A 67 -5.07 3.09 10.85
C VAL A 67 -3.91 3.77 10.11
N GLU A 68 -2.72 3.76 10.69
CA GLU A 68 -1.53 4.37 10.09
C GLU A 68 -1.09 3.58 8.84
N GLN A 69 -1.05 2.25 8.91
CA GLN A 69 -0.83 1.42 7.73
C GLN A 69 -1.92 1.62 6.68
N GLY A 70 -3.17 1.75 7.11
CA GLY A 70 -4.30 2.11 6.24
C GLY A 70 -4.06 3.45 5.51
N HIS A 71 -3.64 4.49 6.23
CA HIS A 71 -3.30 5.79 5.67
C HIS A 71 -2.20 5.67 4.60
N TYR A 72 -1.09 5.00 4.90
CA TYR A 72 0.01 4.84 3.93
C TYR A 72 -0.42 4.06 2.68
N SER A 73 -1.26 3.04 2.84
CA SER A 73 -1.75 2.23 1.71
C SER A 73 -2.52 3.05 0.67
N VAL A 74 -3.31 4.04 1.12
CA VAL A 74 -4.13 4.89 0.24
C VAL A 74 -3.42 6.18 -0.18
N LEU A 75 -2.41 6.59 0.56
CA LEU A 75 -1.66 7.83 0.33
C LEU A 75 -1.16 7.90 -1.12
N LEU A 76 -0.52 6.84 -1.62
CA LEU A 76 0.02 6.82 -2.98
C LEU A 76 -1.06 7.00 -4.06
N CYS A 77 -2.24 6.42 -3.88
CA CYS A 77 -3.38 6.61 -4.79
C CYS A 77 -3.84 8.08 -4.78
N HIS A 78 -3.88 8.73 -3.61
CA HIS A 78 -4.21 10.14 -3.50
C HIS A 78 -3.15 11.03 -4.16
N LEU A 79 -1.87 10.80 -3.88
CA LEU A 79 -0.77 11.57 -4.46
C LEU A 79 -0.75 11.46 -6.00
N ALA A 80 -0.97 10.27 -6.54
CA ALA A 80 -1.08 10.04 -7.99
C ALA A 80 -2.25 10.81 -8.61
N ASN A 81 -3.43 10.77 -7.95
CA ASN A 81 -4.59 11.53 -8.39
C ASN A 81 -4.37 13.04 -8.35
N ILE A 82 -3.66 13.55 -7.33
CA ILE A 82 -3.34 14.98 -7.24
C ILE A 82 -2.36 15.37 -8.35
N SER A 83 -1.29 14.59 -8.55
CA SER A 83 -0.34 14.74 -9.66
C SER A 83 -1.04 14.85 -11.01
N TYR A 84 -2.01 13.97 -11.26
CA TYR A 84 -2.83 14.00 -12.47
C TYR A 84 -3.67 15.28 -12.58
N ARG A 85 -4.40 15.65 -11.52
CA ARG A 85 -5.29 16.83 -11.50
C ARG A 85 -4.59 18.16 -11.73
N VAL A 86 -3.33 18.29 -11.33
CA VAL A 86 -2.53 19.51 -11.52
C VAL A 86 -1.75 19.52 -12.84
N GLY A 87 -2.15 18.68 -13.81
CA GLY A 87 -1.58 18.66 -15.14
C GLY A 87 -0.51 17.57 -15.35
N ASN A 88 -0.67 16.42 -14.70
CA ASN A 88 0.24 15.27 -14.82
C ASN A 88 1.70 15.62 -14.48
N GLN A 89 1.92 16.24 -13.32
CA GLN A 89 3.23 16.75 -12.90
C GLN A 89 3.96 15.82 -11.93
N LYS A 90 5.28 15.74 -12.06
CA LYS A 90 6.12 15.10 -11.03
C LYS A 90 6.16 15.99 -9.79
N LEU A 91 5.50 15.57 -8.72
CA LEU A 91 5.48 16.29 -7.44
C LEU A 91 6.45 15.66 -6.44
N LYS A 92 7.13 16.49 -5.65
CA LYS A 92 7.98 16.03 -4.53
C LYS A 92 7.19 16.17 -3.24
N PHE A 93 6.95 15.06 -2.54
CA PHE A 93 6.21 15.01 -1.28
C PHE A 93 7.20 14.95 -0.10
N ASP A 94 6.96 15.76 0.93
CA ASP A 94 7.69 15.69 2.20
C ASP A 94 6.86 14.86 3.20
N PRO A 95 7.34 13.68 3.62
CA PRO A 95 6.60 12.83 4.57
C PRO A 95 6.57 13.41 5.98
N LYS A 96 7.42 14.39 6.34
CA LYS A 96 7.42 15.00 7.67
C LYS A 96 6.32 16.02 7.84
N THR A 97 6.06 16.81 6.81
CA THR A 97 5.01 17.84 6.80
C THR A 97 3.74 17.39 6.09
N GLU A 98 3.77 16.18 5.51
CA GLU A 98 2.71 15.59 4.68
C GLU A 98 2.22 16.53 3.57
N SER A 99 3.16 17.23 2.92
CA SER A 99 2.86 18.24 1.89
C SER A 99 3.78 18.18 0.69
N PHE A 100 3.34 18.71 -0.45
CA PHE A 100 4.19 18.86 -1.61
C PHE A 100 5.11 20.08 -1.51
N ILE A 101 6.40 19.88 -1.79
CA ILE A 101 7.42 20.91 -1.81
C ILE A 101 7.23 21.80 -3.04
N ASN A 102 7.15 23.12 -2.84
CA ASN A 102 7.00 24.13 -3.90
C ASN A 102 5.80 23.91 -4.85
N ALA A 103 4.72 23.28 -4.40
CA ALA A 103 3.54 22.99 -5.24
C ALA A 103 2.23 23.41 -4.56
N ALA A 104 2.00 24.73 -4.48
CA ALA A 104 0.84 25.31 -3.79
C ALA A 104 -0.51 24.81 -4.36
N GLU A 105 -0.63 24.70 -5.69
CA GLU A 105 -1.86 24.19 -6.34
C GLU A 105 -2.16 22.72 -5.98
N ALA A 106 -1.13 21.89 -5.85
CA ALA A 106 -1.28 20.50 -5.42
C ALA A 106 -1.70 20.41 -3.95
N ASN A 107 -1.12 21.25 -3.09
CA ASN A 107 -1.43 21.27 -1.66
C ASN A 107 -2.89 21.64 -1.36
N LYS A 108 -3.59 22.34 -2.27
CA LYS A 108 -5.04 22.61 -2.15
C LYS A 108 -5.90 21.34 -2.12
N TYR A 109 -5.40 20.21 -2.65
CA TYR A 109 -6.12 18.94 -2.70
C TYR A 109 -5.82 18.01 -1.53
N LEU A 110 -4.86 18.35 -0.65
CA LEU A 110 -4.50 17.52 0.51
C LEU A 110 -5.59 17.52 1.59
N LYS A 111 -6.30 18.64 1.74
CA LYS A 111 -7.47 18.74 2.63
C LYS A 111 -8.73 18.93 1.81
N ARG A 112 -9.84 18.38 2.30
CA ARG A 112 -11.16 18.61 1.72
C ARG A 112 -11.70 19.95 2.21
N THR A 113 -12.35 20.71 1.32
CA THR A 113 -13.21 21.81 1.74
C THR A 113 -14.45 21.23 2.43
N TYR A 114 -14.52 21.38 3.75
CA TYR A 114 -15.65 20.91 4.54
C TYR A 114 -16.89 21.78 4.34
N ARG A 115 -18.07 21.16 4.44
CA ARG A 115 -19.36 21.87 4.36
C ARG A 115 -19.80 22.27 5.76
N HIS A 116 -19.93 23.56 6.03
CA HIS A 116 -20.44 24.07 7.31
C HIS A 116 -21.82 23.49 7.67
N PRO A 117 -22.11 23.15 8.95
CA PRO A 117 -21.23 23.25 10.13
C PRO A 117 -20.30 22.04 10.35
N TRP A 118 -20.27 21.08 9.42
CA TRP A 118 -19.55 19.81 9.57
C TRP A 118 -18.07 19.95 9.20
N VAL A 119 -17.30 20.59 10.08
CA VAL A 119 -15.85 20.83 9.92
C VAL A 119 -15.05 20.00 10.91
N ILE A 120 -13.86 19.55 10.50
CA ILE A 120 -12.87 19.04 11.44
C ILE A 120 -12.07 20.25 11.94
N PRO A 121 -12.03 20.52 13.25
CA PRO A 121 -11.24 21.62 13.79
C PRO A 121 -9.75 21.45 13.45
N ASP A 122 -9.06 22.54 13.11
CA ASP A 122 -7.61 22.51 12.87
C ASP A 122 -6.78 22.42 14.17
N ILE A 123 -7.43 22.31 15.33
CA ILE A 123 -6.81 22.31 16.67
C ILE A 123 -7.11 20.97 17.34
N ILE A 124 -6.05 20.27 17.76
CA ILE A 124 -6.08 19.23 18.80
C ILE A 124 -5.69 19.88 20.11
#